data_AF-A0A2E9GXE3-F1
#
_entry.id   AF-A0A2E9GXE3-F1
#
_cell.length_a   1.000
_cell.length_b   1.000
_cell.length_c   1.000
_cell.angle_alpha   90.00
_cell.angle_beta   90.00
_cell.angle_gamma   90.00
#
_symmetry.space_group_name_H-M   'P 1'
#
loop_
_entity.id
_entity.type
_entity.pdbx_description
1 polymer ?
#
loop_
_entity_poly.entity_id
_entity_poly.type
_entity_poly.pdbx_seq_one_letter_code
_entity_poly.pdbx_strand_id
1 'polypeptide(L)' 'MVWALAIAAFFVDPGSTLSTIGRWVFWLMLFTHVAEAFVFREKLRAAPGSMASNVVNTLIFGVVHVQSLPDPNAAAD' A
#
# COMPACT_ATOMS: atom_id res chain seq x y z
N MET A 1 12.11 -0.31 0.25
CA MET A 1 13.02 0.84 0.04
C MET A 1 12.33 2.06 -0.58
N VAL A 2 11.44 1.88 -1.57
CA VAL A 2 10.81 3.01 -2.30
C VAL A 2 10.06 3.99 -1.38
N TRP A 3 9.26 3.50 -0.42
CA TRP A 3 8.59 4.33 0.59
C TRP A 3 9.55 5.27 1.33
N ALA A 4 10.67 4.75 1.82
CA ALA A 4 11.65 5.54 2.57
C ALA A 4 12.28 6.66 1.72
N LEU A 5 12.61 6.36 0.45
CA LEU A 5 13.16 7.36 -0.47
C LEU A 5 12.13 8.43 -0.85
N ALA A 6 10.88 8.02 -1.07
CA ALA A 6 9.79 8.93 -1.40
C ALA A 6 9.44 9.85 -0.22
N ILE A 7 9.48 9.33 1.01
CA ILE A 7 9.31 10.14 2.24
C ILE A 7 10.50 11.08 2.44
N ALA A 8 11.74 10.62 2.22
CA ALA A 8 12.93 11.45 2.34
C ALA A 8 12.88 12.70 1.44
N ALA A 9 12.22 12.60 0.27
CA ALA A 9 12.03 13.73 -0.66
C ALA A 9 11.23 14.92 -0.08
N PHE A 10 10.50 14.74 1.03
CA PHE A 10 9.85 15.85 1.74
C PHE A 10 10.81 16.67 2.61
N PHE A 11 11.99 16.15 2.91
CA PHE A 11 13.00 16.80 3.76
C PHE A 11 14.17 17.40 2.97
N VAL A 12 14.15 17.27 1.64
CA VAL A 12 15.14 17.85 0.72
C VAL A 12 14.60 19.14 0.12
N ASP A 13 15.50 20.01 -0.34
CA ASP A 13 15.21 21.29 -0.99
C ASP A 13 14.05 21.17 -2.01
N PRO A 14 12.93 21.89 -1.78
CA PRO A 14 11.78 21.92 -2.68
C PRO A 14 12.09 22.37 -4.11
N GLY A 15 13.16 23.14 -4.34
CA GLY A 15 13.58 23.58 -5.66
C GLY A 15 14.20 22.48 -6.53
N SER A 16 14.57 21.35 -5.94
CA SER A 16 15.22 20.26 -6.68
C SER A 16 14.22 19.40 -7.45
N THR A 17 14.54 19.09 -8.72
CA THR A 17 13.76 18.16 -9.55
C THR A 17 13.58 16.79 -8.87
N LEU A 18 14.63 16.33 -8.18
CA LEU A 18 14.59 15.06 -7.44
C LEU A 18 13.55 15.07 -6.31
N SER A 19 13.45 16.16 -5.54
CA SER A 19 12.43 16.27 -4.49
C SER A 19 11.01 16.23 -5.07
N THR A 20 10.80 16.91 -6.21
CA THR A 20 9.51 16.93 -6.90
C THR A 20 9.11 15.53 -7.35
N ILE A 21 10.02 14.80 -8.01
CA ILE A 21 9.78 13.42 -8.45
C ILE A 21 9.48 12.53 -7.25
N GLY A 22 10.29 12.58 -6.18
CA GLY A 22 10.10 11.75 -5.00
C GLY A 22 8.75 11.97 -4.31
N ARG A 23 8.29 13.22 -4.22
CA ARG A 23 6.96 13.58 -3.67
C ARG A 23 5.83 13.07 -4.56
N TRP A 24 5.97 13.15 -5.88
CA TRP A 24 4.99 12.57 -6.81
C TRP A 24 4.93 11.05 -6.70
N VAL A 25 6.08 10.38 -6.60
CA VAL A 25 6.16 8.93 -6.37
C VAL A 25 5.45 8.54 -5.07
N PHE A 26 5.67 9.31 -3.98
CA PHE A 26 4.97 9.10 -2.71
C PHE A 26 3.45 9.14 -2.88
N TRP A 27 2.93 10.20 -3.51
CA TRP A 27 1.49 10.37 -3.69
C TRP A 27 0.90 9.29 -4.59
N LEU A 28 1.56 8.99 -5.71
CA LEU A 28 1.11 7.94 -6.63
C LEU A 28 1.03 6.58 -5.93
N MET A 29 2.07 6.23 -5.16
CA MET A 29 2.06 4.99 -4.39
C MET A 29 0.94 4.98 -3.34
N LEU A 30 0.82 6.05 -2.54
CA LEU A 30 -0.21 6.14 -1.51
C LEU A 30 -1.61 5.96 -2.10
N PHE A 31 -1.95 6.70 -3.16
CA PHE A 31 -3.27 6.59 -3.79
C PHE A 31 -3.49 5.21 -4.40
N THR A 32 -2.47 4.61 -5.00
CA THR A 32 -2.56 3.26 -5.57
C THR A 32 -2.87 2.23 -4.47
N HIS A 33 -2.14 2.25 -3.36
CA HIS A 33 -2.31 1.25 -2.31
C HIS A 33 -3.60 1.48 -1.50
N VAL A 34 -4.03 2.74 -1.36
CA VAL A 34 -5.35 3.06 -0.81
C VAL A 34 -6.46 2.50 -1.71
N ALA A 35 -6.36 2.68 -3.04
CA ALA A 35 -7.31 2.13 -3.98
C ALA A 35 -7.33 0.59 -3.92
N GLU A 36 -6.18 -0.07 -3.83
CA GLU A 36 -6.09 -1.52 -3.62
C GLU A 36 -6.80 -1.95 -2.33
N ALA A 37 -6.59 -1.25 -1.22
CA ALA A 37 -7.27 -1.57 0.04
C ALA A 37 -8.80 -1.45 -0.07
N PHE A 38 -9.32 -0.51 -0.87
CA PHE A 38 -10.76 -0.40 -1.15
C PHE A 38 -11.27 -1.51 -2.07
N VAL A 39 -10.55 -1.82 -3.15
CA VAL A 39 -10.92 -2.87 -4.11
C VAL A 39 -10.95 -4.24 -3.42
N PHE A 40 -9.95 -4.54 -2.59
CA PHE A 40 -9.80 -5.82 -1.90
C PHE A 40 -10.37 -5.82 -0.48
N ARG A 41 -11.19 -4.83 -0.11
CA ARG A 41 -11.73 -4.66 1.26
C ARG A 41 -12.41 -5.92 1.80
N GLU A 42 -13.10 -6.67 0.93
CA GLU A 42 -13.86 -7.86 1.31
C GLU A 42 -12.91 -9.02 1.64
N LYS A 43 -11.86 -9.20 0.83
CA LYS A 43 -10.79 -10.15 1.09
C LYS A 43 -10.00 -9.78 2.36
N LEU A 44 -9.68 -8.49 2.56
CA LEU A 44 -8.98 -8.01 3.76
C LEU A 44 -9.80 -8.18 5.05
N ARG A 45 -11.13 -8.09 4.96
CA ARG A 45 -12.06 -8.29 6.08
C ARG A 45 -12.26 -9.77 6.42
N ALA A 46 -12.24 -10.65 5.41
CA ALA A 46 -12.34 -12.09 5.59
C ALA A 46 -11.01 -12.72 6.08
N ALA A 47 -9.89 -12.04 5.84
CA ALA A 47 -8.58 -12.50 6.25
C ALA A 47 -8.40 -12.56 7.78
N PRO A 48 -7.60 -13.51 8.29
CA PRO A 48 -7.31 -13.62 9.71
C PRO A 48 -6.57 -12.38 10.24
N GLY A 49 -6.82 -12.03 11.50
CA GLY A 49 -6.21 -10.89 12.16
C GLY A 49 -7.10 -9.64 12.17
N SER A 50 -6.52 -8.49 12.53
CA SER A 50 -7.26 -7.23 12.58
C SER A 50 -7.36 -6.60 11.19
N MET A 51 -8.55 -6.09 10.85
CA MET A 51 -8.79 -5.38 9.59
C MET A 51 -7.82 -4.19 9.41
N ALA A 52 -7.52 -3.47 10.50
CA ALA A 52 -6.56 -2.37 10.47
C ALA A 52 -5.14 -2.84 10.10
N SER A 53 -4.68 -3.96 10.65
CA SER A 53 -3.38 -4.55 10.29
C SER A 53 -3.33 -4.94 8.82
N ASN A 54 -4.39 -5.57 8.31
CA ASN A 54 -4.49 -5.95 6.90
C ASN A 54 -4.45 -4.74 5.97
N VAL A 55 -5.16 -3.65 6.32
CA VAL A 55 -5.11 -2.40 5.55
C VAL A 55 -3.71 -1.77 5.59
N VAL A 56 -3.06 -1.70 6.76
CA VAL A 56 -1.70 -1.15 6.87
C VAL A 56 -0.70 -1.98 6.06
N ASN A 57 -0.80 -3.30 6.10
CA ASN A 57 0.05 -4.18 5.30
C ASN A 57 -0.21 -3.99 3.80
N THR A 58 -1.46 -3.82 3.37
CA THR A 58 -1.76 -3.43 1.97
C THR A 58 -1.20 -2.04 1.64
N LEU A 59 -1.17 -1.08 2.56
CA LEU A 59 -0.55 0.23 2.29
C LEU A 59 0.98 0.14 2.12
N ILE A 60 1.63 -0.81 2.78
CA ILE A 60 3.09 -0.97 2.72
C ILE A 60 3.51 -1.85 1.53
N PHE A 61 2.81 -2.96 1.32
CA PHE A 61 3.19 -4.02 0.38
C PHE A 61 2.27 -4.14 -0.84
N GLY A 62 1.13 -3.44 -0.83
CA GLY A 62 0.16 -3.42 -1.92
C GLY A 62 -0.49 -4.78 -2.17
N VAL A 63 -0.73 -5.06 -3.44
CA VAL A 63 -1.29 -6.33 -3.93
C VAL A 63 -0.51 -7.57 -3.47
N VAL A 64 0.79 -7.45 -3.20
CA VAL A 64 1.61 -8.59 -2.72
C VAL A 64 1.09 -9.12 -1.38
N HIS A 65 0.65 -8.25 -0.48
CA HIS A 65 -0.01 -8.67 0.77
C HIS A 65 -1.36 -9.31 0.48
N VAL A 66 -2.15 -8.72 -0.40
CA VAL A 66 -3.48 -9.26 -0.75
C VAL A 66 -3.39 -10.68 -1.34
N GLN A 67 -2.36 -10.95 -2.12
CA GLN A 67 -2.10 -12.25 -2.74
C GLN A 67 -1.59 -13.31 -1.74
N SER A 68 -0.94 -12.90 -0.66
CA SER A 68 -0.50 -13.82 0.39
C SER A 68 -1.62 -14.23 1.34
N LEU A 69 -2.73 -13.49 1.34
CA LEU A 69 -3.90 -13.82 2.14
C LEU A 69 -4.67 -15.01 1.54
N PRO A 70 -5.16 -15.94 2.38
CA PRO A 70 -6.00 -17.04 1.94
C PRO A 70 -7.18 -16.55 1.10
N ASP A 71 -7.48 -17.26 0.00
CA ASP A 71 -8.69 -16.95 -0.76
C ASP A 71 -9.93 -17.39 0.02
N PRO A 72 -10.87 -16.48 0.32
CA PRO A 72 -12.10 -16.82 1.04
C PRO A 72 -12.94 -17.89 0.33
N ASN A 73 -12.74 -18.05 -0.98
CA ASN A 73 -13.48 -18.97 -1.85
C ASN A 73 -12.76 -20.31 -2.08
N ALA A 74 -11.55 -20.50 -1.55
CA ALA A 74 -10.75 -21.73 -1.75
C ALA A 74 -10.87 -22.74 -0.59
N ALA A 75 -11.67 -22.43 0.43
CA ALA A 75 -11.96 -23.32 1.56
C ALA A 75 -13.36 -23.97 1.45
N ALA A 76 -14.00 -23.87 0.28
CA ALA A 76 -15.38 -24.30 0.05
C ALA A 76 -15.49 -25.59 -0.80
N ASP A 77 -14.35 -26.23 -1.06
CA ASP A 77 -14.17 -27.38 -1.96
C ASP A 77 -13.59 -28.60 -1.25
#